data_AF-A0A817YX26-F1
#
_entry.id   AF-A0A817YX26-F1
#
_cell.length_a   1.000
_cell.length_b   1.000
_cell.length_c   1.000
_cell.angle_alpha   90.00
_cell.angle_beta   90.00
_cell.angle_gamma   90.00
#
_symmetry.space_group_name_H-M   'P 1'
#
loop_
_entity.id
_entity.type
_entity.pdbx_description
1 polymer ?
#
loop_
_entity_poly.entity_id
_entity_poly.type
_entity_poly.pdbx_seq_one_letter_code
_entity_poly.pdbx_strand_id
1 'polypeptide(L)'
;LFLHRVFGYRGVILFSWLARVFDRSDERSNVSSPFTISSSQSNIHEIRAQSVTYYQVLIDTRDIPYIRAQTEAVTFFGNQERNRNFYAILGLDYVAHEDVMPYTSTERVPIEHELFDKFFIHDSEANLQLPNFVSSEHLKSWQKQHHLWLELSDVSKDITHQIRVTVIPFYIGSRSAQDIILHWWRYSIRIENLNPDEPVTLRERHWRIFSLSGTLETVRGKGVVGQEPRLSKEYPVFQYSSHVSLSATSGHMWGTFKMEKDDGKFLEVRIPAFNLECK
;
A
#
# COMPACT_ATOMS: atom_id res chain seq x y z
N LEU A 1 19.53 -0.97 7.21
CA LEU A 1 19.27 -0.01 6.11
C LEU A 1 18.91 -0.81 4.88
N PHE A 2 18.22 -0.22 3.91
CA PHE A 2 17.90 -0.90 2.66
C PHE A 2 17.78 0.08 1.48
N LEU A 3 17.99 -0.44 0.28
CA LEU A 3 17.53 0.20 -0.96
C LEU A 3 16.22 -0.45 -1.38
N HIS A 4 15.24 0.36 -1.78
CA HIS A 4 14.00 -0.17 -2.33
C HIS A 4 14.26 -0.75 -3.72
N ARG A 5 13.99 -2.04 -3.94
CA ARG A 5 14.31 -2.75 -5.19
C ARG A 5 13.70 -2.10 -6.43
N VAL A 6 12.48 -1.61 -6.31
CA VAL A 6 11.74 -0.97 -7.42
C VAL A 6 11.97 0.53 -7.51
N PHE A 7 11.76 1.28 -6.43
CA PHE A 7 11.86 2.75 -6.45
C PHE A 7 13.27 3.31 -6.21
N GLY A 8 14.24 2.46 -5.85
CA GLY A 8 15.66 2.83 -5.75
C GLY A 8 16.04 3.74 -4.57
N TYR A 9 15.09 4.13 -3.71
CA TYR A 9 15.36 5.02 -2.59
C TYR A 9 16.08 4.30 -1.45
N ARG A 10 16.85 5.06 -0.65
CA ARG A 10 17.42 4.61 0.62
C ARG A 10 16.38 4.69 1.72
N GLY A 11 16.37 3.70 2.60
CA GLY A 11 15.50 3.71 3.76
C GLY A 11 16.04 2.95 4.96
N VAL A 12 15.34 3.11 6.08
CA VAL A 12 15.54 2.37 7.32
C VAL A 12 14.24 1.71 7.75
N ILE A 13 14.34 0.45 8.19
CA ILE A 13 13.20 -0.31 8.69
C ILE A 13 12.91 0.11 10.13
N LEU A 14 11.66 0.42 10.43
CA LEU A 14 11.19 0.72 11.79
C LEU A 14 10.84 -0.57 12.53
N PHE A 15 9.91 -1.34 11.98
CA PHE A 15 9.49 -2.64 12.49
C PHE A 15 8.72 -3.41 11.41
N SER A 16 8.61 -4.73 11.60
CA SER A 16 7.84 -5.60 10.72
C SER A 16 6.41 -5.83 11.24
N TRP A 17 5.51 -6.20 10.34
CA TRP A 17 4.28 -6.90 10.68
C TRP A 17 4.04 -8.03 9.67
N LEU A 18 3.21 -9.01 10.05
CA LEU A 18 2.75 -10.07 9.16
C LEU A 18 1.43 -9.65 8.53
N ALA A 19 1.42 -9.45 7.22
CA ALA A 19 0.20 -9.16 6.47
C ALA A 19 -0.33 -10.46 5.84
N ARG A 20 -1.64 -10.63 5.82
CA ARG A 20 -2.28 -11.68 5.02
C ARG A 20 -2.40 -11.17 3.58
N VAL A 21 -1.85 -11.92 2.64
CA VAL A 21 -1.86 -11.60 1.21
C VAL A 21 -2.84 -12.49 0.49
N PHE A 22 -3.83 -11.89 -0.14
CA PHE A 22 -4.81 -12.55 -0.99
C PHE A 22 -4.44 -12.31 -2.46
N ASP A 23 -3.78 -13.28 -3.08
CA ASP A 23 -3.40 -13.21 -4.49
C ASP A 23 -4.44 -13.91 -5.37
N ARG A 24 -5.14 -13.13 -6.20
CA ARG A 24 -6.19 -13.62 -7.11
C ARG A 24 -5.66 -14.02 -8.48
N SER A 25 -4.34 -13.85 -8.75
CA SER A 25 -3.77 -14.30 -10.02
C SER A 25 -3.82 -15.82 -10.20
N ASP A 26 -3.69 -16.56 -9.10
CA ASP A 26 -3.49 -18.02 -9.10
C ASP A 26 -4.76 -18.80 -9.46
N GLU A 27 -5.94 -18.20 -9.23
CA GLU A 27 -7.22 -18.83 -9.60
C GLU A 27 -7.36 -19.01 -11.11
N ARG A 28 -6.72 -18.15 -11.92
CA ARG A 28 -6.92 -18.12 -13.37
C ARG A 28 -5.95 -18.98 -14.16
N SER A 29 -4.76 -19.26 -13.64
CA SER A 29 -3.84 -20.23 -14.25
C SER A 29 -4.45 -21.63 -14.30
N ASN A 30 -5.31 -21.97 -13.32
CA ASN A 30 -5.96 -23.28 -13.21
C ASN A 30 -7.24 -23.46 -14.04
N VAL A 31 -7.75 -22.42 -14.72
CA VAL A 31 -9.00 -22.49 -15.52
C VAL A 31 -8.74 -22.81 -17.00
N SER A 32 -7.50 -23.14 -17.36
CA SER A 32 -7.10 -23.47 -18.75
C SER A 32 -7.41 -24.91 -19.21
N SER A 33 -8.39 -25.58 -18.58
CA SER A 33 -8.88 -26.90 -19.02
C SER A 33 -10.33 -26.80 -19.53
N PRO A 34 -10.65 -27.18 -20.78
CA PRO A 34 -12.01 -27.09 -21.30
C PRO A 34 -12.81 -28.33 -20.87
N PHE A 35 -13.55 -28.28 -19.77
CA PHE A 35 -14.56 -29.31 -19.48
C PHE A 35 -15.85 -28.75 -18.86
N THR A 36 -16.90 -28.91 -19.69
CA THR A 36 -18.28 -29.32 -19.39
C THR A 36 -19.02 -28.67 -18.22
N ILE A 37 -20.08 -27.94 -18.58
CA ILE A 37 -21.13 -27.46 -17.68
C ILE A 37 -21.85 -28.67 -17.07
N SER A 38 -21.61 -28.93 -15.78
CA SER A 38 -22.55 -29.68 -14.94
C SER A 38 -23.02 -28.80 -13.79
N SER A 39 -24.32 -28.53 -13.78
CA SER A 39 -25.04 -27.84 -12.72
C SER A 39 -25.04 -28.67 -11.42
N SER A 40 -24.27 -28.25 -10.43
CA SER A 40 -24.54 -28.33 -8.98
C SER A 40 -23.22 -28.19 -8.20
N GLN A 41 -23.28 -27.45 -7.09
CA GLN A 41 -22.18 -27.06 -6.19
C GLN A 41 -21.40 -25.80 -6.63
N SER A 42 -21.79 -24.68 -6.02
CA SER A 42 -20.98 -23.47 -5.91
C SER A 42 -19.72 -23.78 -5.09
N ASN A 43 -18.71 -24.37 -5.74
CA ASN A 43 -17.35 -24.40 -5.22
C ASN A 43 -16.80 -22.98 -5.26
N ILE A 44 -17.10 -22.20 -4.23
CA ILE A 44 -16.37 -20.97 -3.94
C ILE A 44 -14.96 -21.43 -3.61
N HIS A 45 -14.05 -21.34 -4.59
CA HIS A 45 -12.63 -21.50 -4.29
C HIS A 45 -12.27 -20.39 -3.30
N GLU A 46 -11.98 -20.80 -2.07
CA GLU A 46 -11.58 -19.88 -1.02
C GLU A 46 -10.14 -19.46 -1.31
N ILE A 47 -9.93 -18.17 -1.63
CA ILE A 47 -8.59 -17.62 -1.86
C ILE A 47 -7.79 -17.81 -0.57
N ARG A 48 -6.81 -18.70 -0.59
CA ARG A 48 -5.96 -18.97 0.57
C ARG A 48 -5.02 -17.79 0.79
N ALA A 49 -5.16 -17.14 1.94
CA ALA A 49 -4.26 -16.08 2.32
C ALA A 49 -2.86 -16.62 2.64
N GLN A 50 -1.82 -15.95 2.16
CA GLN A 50 -0.44 -16.23 2.53
C GLN A 50 0.06 -15.17 3.50
N SER A 51 0.66 -15.58 4.62
CA SER A 51 1.27 -14.63 5.56
C SER A 51 2.63 -14.18 5.02
N VAL A 52 2.77 -12.90 4.73
CA VAL A 52 4.00 -12.29 4.21
C VAL A 52 4.44 -11.15 5.11
N THR A 53 5.75 -11.04 5.33
CA THR A 53 6.33 -9.95 6.13
C THR A 53 6.32 -8.64 5.35
N TYR A 54 5.77 -7.60 5.97
CA TYR A 54 5.86 -6.22 5.54
C TYR A 54 6.56 -5.38 6.59
N TYR A 55 7.03 -4.20 6.21
CA TYR A 55 7.79 -3.30 7.05
C TYR A 55 7.22 -1.90 7.00
N GLN A 56 7.14 -1.24 8.15
CA GLN A 56 7.03 0.22 8.18
C GLN A 56 8.45 0.77 8.08
N VAL A 57 8.66 1.76 7.21
CA VAL A 57 10.00 2.28 6.91
C VAL A 57 10.01 3.79 6.90
N LEU A 58 11.20 4.38 7.06
CA LEU A 58 11.48 5.76 6.70
C LEU A 58 12.32 5.79 5.42
N ILE A 59 11.93 6.68 4.51
CA ILE A 59 12.63 7.04 3.28
C ILE A 59 13.60 8.17 3.61
N ASP A 60 14.79 8.11 3.03
CA ASP A 60 15.72 9.23 3.03
C ASP A 60 15.15 10.42 2.24
N THR A 61 15.00 11.57 2.89
CA THR A 61 14.36 12.74 2.30
C THR A 61 15.07 13.26 1.05
N ARG A 62 16.38 13.00 0.92
CA ARG A 62 17.18 13.38 -0.26
C ARG A 62 16.74 12.64 -1.52
N ASP A 63 16.15 11.46 -1.37
CA ASP A 63 15.73 10.60 -2.48
C ASP A 63 14.29 10.89 -2.93
N ILE A 64 13.46 11.50 -2.07
CA ILE A 64 12.03 11.78 -2.31
C ILE A 64 11.76 12.44 -3.67
N PRO A 65 12.48 13.51 -4.10
CA PRO A 65 12.23 14.15 -5.38
C PRO A 65 12.41 13.25 -6.61
N TYR A 66 13.13 12.14 -6.47
CA TYR A 66 13.45 11.21 -7.55
C TYR A 66 12.54 9.98 -7.58
N ILE A 67 11.72 9.77 -6.54
CA ILE A 67 10.79 8.66 -6.46
C ILE A 67 9.58 8.95 -7.36
N ARG A 68 9.40 8.18 -8.42
CA ARG A 68 8.22 8.26 -9.32
C ARG A 68 7.01 7.50 -8.78
N ALA A 69 6.74 7.69 -7.50
CA ALA A 69 5.51 7.34 -6.81
C ALA A 69 4.99 8.62 -6.17
N GLN A 70 3.68 8.70 -5.91
CA GLN A 70 3.18 9.78 -5.08
C GLN A 70 3.66 9.53 -3.65
N THR A 71 4.79 10.14 -3.27
CA THR A 71 5.33 10.15 -1.90
C THR A 71 4.55 11.15 -1.04
N GLU A 72 3.23 11.08 -1.10
CA GLU A 72 2.41 11.85 -0.18
C GLU A 72 2.68 11.39 1.24
N ALA A 73 2.75 12.36 2.14
CA ALA A 73 2.99 12.08 3.54
C ALA A 73 1.91 11.13 4.10
N VAL A 74 2.34 10.10 4.83
CA VAL A 74 1.41 9.12 5.39
C VAL A 74 0.57 9.81 6.45
N THR A 75 -0.73 9.86 6.19
CA THR A 75 -1.70 10.55 7.04
C THR A 75 -2.13 9.70 8.23
N PHE A 76 -2.17 10.31 9.39
CA PHE A 76 -2.67 9.76 10.65
C PHE A 76 -3.70 10.71 11.27
N PHE A 77 -4.61 10.17 12.08
CA PHE A 77 -5.40 11.01 12.98
C PHE A 77 -4.60 11.37 14.23
N GLY A 78 -4.60 12.66 14.59
CA GLY A 78 -4.08 13.14 15.86
C GLY A 78 -4.82 12.51 17.04
N ASN A 79 -4.09 11.92 18.00
CA ASN A 79 -4.65 11.25 19.18
C ASN A 79 -4.95 12.22 20.35
N GLN A 80 -4.91 13.53 20.13
CA GLN A 80 -5.17 14.51 21.20
C GLN A 80 -6.59 15.06 21.09
N GLU A 81 -7.35 14.97 22.19
CA GLU A 81 -8.74 15.45 22.31
C GLU A 81 -8.95 16.90 21.81
N ARG A 82 -7.90 17.72 21.78
CA ARG A 82 -7.95 19.13 21.39
C ARG A 82 -7.62 19.40 19.92
N ASN A 83 -7.05 18.44 19.18
CA ASN A 83 -6.67 18.65 17.79
C ASN A 83 -6.85 17.36 16.96
N ARG A 84 -8.10 17.08 16.56
CA ARG A 84 -8.49 15.97 15.67
C ARG A 84 -8.11 16.22 14.19
N ASN A 85 -7.01 16.93 13.96
CA ASN A 85 -6.55 17.20 12.61
C ASN A 85 -5.68 16.05 12.13
N PHE A 86 -5.76 15.80 10.82
CA PHE A 86 -4.83 14.91 10.15
C PHE A 86 -3.42 15.48 10.29
N TYR A 87 -2.47 14.66 10.73
CA TYR A 87 -1.05 14.96 10.56
C TYR A 87 -0.46 13.95 9.59
N ALA A 88 0.51 14.39 8.79
CA ALA A 88 1.09 13.56 7.76
C ALA A 88 2.61 13.50 7.96
N ILE A 89 3.16 12.29 7.96
CA ILE A 89 4.61 12.09 8.06
C ILE A 89 5.16 11.90 6.66
N LEU A 90 5.86 12.92 6.17
CA LEU A 90 6.58 12.83 4.90
C LEU A 90 7.72 11.82 5.05
N GLY A 91 7.90 10.93 4.07
CA GLY A 91 8.97 9.93 4.10
C GLY A 91 8.65 8.66 4.90
N LEU A 92 7.48 8.53 5.51
CA LEU A 92 7.02 7.24 6.04
C LEU A 92 6.46 6.39 4.88
N ASP A 93 6.75 5.09 4.85
CA ASP A 93 6.23 4.18 3.81
C ASP A 93 6.04 2.74 4.35
N TYR A 94 5.45 1.88 3.52
CA TYR A 94 5.11 0.50 3.81
C TYR A 94 5.63 -0.41 2.70
N VAL A 95 6.57 -1.31 3.05
CA VAL A 95 7.38 -2.04 2.06
C VAL A 95 7.24 -3.55 2.26
N ALA A 96 7.05 -4.28 1.17
CA ALA A 96 7.05 -5.75 1.19
C ALA A 96 8.46 -6.29 1.37
N HIS A 97 8.62 -7.46 1.99
CA HIS A 97 9.94 -8.06 2.18
C HIS A 97 10.72 -8.24 0.88
N GLU A 98 10.05 -8.56 -0.22
CA GLU A 98 10.69 -8.73 -1.54
C GLU A 98 11.28 -7.42 -2.11
N ASP A 99 10.83 -6.26 -1.66
CA ASP A 99 11.32 -4.97 -2.12
C ASP A 99 12.54 -4.47 -1.31
N VAL A 100 12.91 -5.16 -0.25
CA VAL A 100 14.03 -4.77 0.63
C VAL A 100 15.35 -5.31 0.08
N MET A 101 16.26 -4.43 -0.34
CA MET A 101 17.66 -4.77 -0.61
C MET A 101 18.55 -4.31 0.55
N PRO A 102 18.88 -5.17 1.52
CA PRO A 102 19.59 -4.76 2.71
C PRO A 102 21.02 -4.30 2.39
N TYR A 103 21.46 -3.24 3.08
CA TYR A 103 22.85 -2.80 3.06
C TYR A 103 23.25 -2.26 4.45
N THR A 104 24.56 -2.04 4.62
CA THR A 104 25.15 -1.52 5.86
C THR A 104 25.93 -0.23 5.59
N SER A 105 25.95 0.67 6.57
CA SER A 105 26.73 1.92 6.52
C SER A 105 27.47 2.10 7.84
N THR A 106 28.64 2.74 7.78
CA THR A 106 29.42 3.18 8.95
C THR A 106 29.11 4.62 9.35
N GLU A 107 28.28 5.32 8.59
CA GLU A 107 27.85 6.68 8.90
C GLU A 107 27.00 6.69 10.18
N ARG A 108 27.18 7.73 11.01
CA ARG A 108 26.36 7.91 12.22
C ARG A 108 24.91 8.27 11.90
N VAL A 109 24.68 9.00 10.81
CA VAL A 109 23.36 9.41 10.32
C VAL A 109 23.25 9.01 8.85
N PRO A 110 23.00 7.72 8.55
CA PRO A 110 22.97 7.20 7.19
C PRO A 110 21.70 7.61 6.43
N ILE A 111 20.64 8.01 7.14
CA ILE A 111 19.34 8.41 6.57
C ILE A 111 19.01 9.82 7.05
N GLU A 112 18.76 10.73 6.11
CA GLU A 112 18.26 12.06 6.41
C GLU A 112 16.74 12.02 6.60
N HIS A 113 16.26 12.13 7.84
CA HIS A 113 14.83 12.15 8.16
C HIS A 113 14.58 12.75 9.56
N GLU A 114 13.54 13.56 9.74
CA GLU A 114 13.24 14.25 11.02
C GLU A 114 12.95 13.32 12.21
N LEU A 115 12.57 12.08 11.93
CA LEU A 115 12.30 11.04 12.93
C LEU A 115 13.48 10.09 13.19
N PHE A 116 14.57 10.16 12.39
CA PHE A 116 15.65 9.18 12.48
C PHE A 116 16.31 9.18 13.87
N ASP A 117 16.79 10.34 14.32
CA ASP A 117 17.45 10.48 15.64
C ASP A 117 16.49 10.30 16.82
N LYS A 118 15.18 10.43 16.58
CA LYS A 118 14.16 10.15 17.60
C LYS A 118 13.94 8.65 17.76
N PHE A 119 14.04 7.88 16.69
CA PHE A 119 13.72 6.45 16.66
C PHE A 119 14.92 5.53 16.84
N PHE A 120 16.11 5.98 16.48
CA PHE A 120 17.33 5.17 16.54
C PHE A 120 18.38 5.80 17.43
N ILE A 121 19.04 4.96 18.23
CA ILE A 121 20.22 5.33 19.01
C ILE A 121 21.41 4.58 18.40
N HIS A 122 22.49 5.31 18.13
CA HIS A 122 23.72 4.71 17.64
C HIS A 122 24.37 3.90 18.77
N ASP A 123 24.56 2.61 18.55
CA ASP A 123 25.27 1.73 19.49
C ASP A 123 26.77 1.83 19.23
N SER A 124 27.48 2.53 20.11
CA SER A 124 28.95 2.67 20.05
C SER A 124 29.71 1.47 20.64
N GLU A 125 29.02 0.57 21.36
CA GLU A 125 29.63 -0.59 22.03
C GLU A 125 29.45 -1.90 21.25
N ALA A 126 28.55 -1.92 20.26
CA ALA A 126 28.47 -3.02 19.29
C ALA A 126 29.82 -3.17 18.57
N ASN A 127 30.61 -4.17 18.99
CA ASN A 127 31.91 -4.57 18.43
C ASN A 127 31.81 -4.91 16.93
N LEU A 128 31.66 -3.89 16.07
CA LEU A 128 31.56 -3.99 14.61
C LEU A 128 30.42 -4.90 14.10
N GLN A 129 29.46 -5.31 14.95
CA GLN A 129 28.29 -6.08 14.54
C GLN A 129 27.19 -5.14 14.04
N LEU A 130 27.08 -5.08 12.72
CA LEU A 130 26.01 -4.36 12.03
C LEU A 130 24.67 -5.13 12.17
N PRO A 131 23.54 -4.44 12.36
CA PRO A 131 23.35 -2.99 12.33
C PRO A 131 23.69 -2.28 13.66
N ASN A 132 24.42 -1.16 13.59
CA ASN A 132 24.89 -0.36 14.74
C ASN A 132 23.81 0.57 15.33
N PHE A 133 22.53 0.23 15.16
CA PHE A 133 21.41 1.06 15.60
C PHE A 133 20.44 0.23 16.43
N VAL A 134 20.11 0.74 17.61
CA VAL A 134 19.11 0.15 18.50
C VAL A 134 17.87 1.03 18.55
N SER A 135 16.71 0.40 18.76
CA SER A 135 15.44 1.11 18.86
C SER A 135 15.36 1.94 20.14
N SER A 136 14.97 3.20 19.99
CA SER A 136 14.68 4.07 21.14
C SER A 136 13.35 3.71 21.79
N GLU A 137 13.11 4.20 23.01
CA GLU A 137 11.80 4.09 23.67
C GLU A 137 10.69 4.82 22.89
N HIS A 138 11.01 5.86 22.13
CA HIS A 138 10.06 6.53 21.25
C HIS A 138 9.61 5.62 20.11
N LEU A 139 10.53 4.87 19.48
CA LEU A 139 10.17 3.91 18.44
C LEU A 139 9.30 2.77 18.98
N LYS A 140 9.61 2.25 20.17
CA LYS A 140 8.80 1.21 20.83
C LYS A 140 7.39 1.70 21.15
N SER A 141 7.27 2.93 21.64
CA SER A 141 5.98 3.56 21.94
C SER A 141 5.16 3.81 20.67
N TRP A 142 5.83 4.30 19.61
CA TRP A 142 5.26 4.45 18.28
C TRP A 142 4.75 3.12 17.73
N GLN A 143 5.57 2.07 17.78
CA GLN A 143 5.16 0.72 17.36
C GLN A 143 3.91 0.28 18.13
N LYS A 144 3.89 0.40 19.47
CA LYS A 144 2.73 -0.01 20.28
C LYS A 144 1.44 0.71 19.88
N GLN A 145 1.52 2.00 19.54
CA GLN A 145 0.36 2.81 19.13
C GLN A 145 -0.14 2.46 17.72
N HIS A 146 0.78 2.16 16.79
CA HIS A 146 0.45 2.00 15.37
C HIS A 146 0.33 0.54 14.90
N HIS A 147 0.87 -0.42 15.65
CA HIS A 147 0.89 -1.84 15.26
C HIS A 147 -0.51 -2.45 15.18
N LEU A 148 -1.41 -2.10 16.12
CA LEU A 148 -2.79 -2.61 16.15
C LEU A 148 -3.57 -2.29 14.86
N TRP A 149 -3.31 -1.14 14.26
CA TRP A 149 -3.96 -0.73 13.01
C TRP A 149 -3.38 -1.46 11.79
N LEU A 150 -2.12 -1.88 11.85
CA LEU A 150 -1.46 -2.61 10.76
C LEU A 150 -1.87 -4.08 10.69
N GLU A 151 -2.33 -4.68 11.81
CA GLU A 151 -2.93 -6.01 11.79
C GLU A 151 -4.21 -6.10 10.95
N LEU A 152 -4.85 -4.96 10.67
CA LEU A 152 -6.03 -4.88 9.80
C LEU A 152 -5.68 -4.67 8.32
N SER A 153 -4.41 -4.47 8.01
CA SER A 153 -3.94 -4.15 6.67
C SER A 153 -3.62 -5.42 5.89
N ASP A 154 -4.66 -6.15 5.52
CA ASP A 154 -4.55 -7.24 4.57
C ASP A 154 -4.16 -6.71 3.18
N VAL A 155 -3.35 -7.47 2.45
CA VAL A 155 -2.93 -7.12 1.10
C VAL A 155 -3.77 -7.88 0.08
N SER A 156 -4.36 -7.18 -0.86
CA SER A 156 -5.08 -7.79 -1.98
C SER A 156 -4.35 -7.57 -3.28
N LYS A 157 -4.16 -8.63 -4.07
CA LYS A 157 -3.43 -8.59 -5.33
C LYS A 157 -4.20 -9.29 -6.44
N ASP A 158 -4.12 -8.76 -7.66
CA ASP A 158 -4.67 -9.38 -8.86
C ASP A 158 -3.80 -9.03 -10.08
N ILE A 159 -3.83 -9.90 -11.09
CA ILE A 159 -3.14 -9.68 -12.37
C ILE A 159 -4.16 -9.77 -13.51
N THR A 160 -4.21 -8.73 -14.33
CA THR A 160 -5.03 -8.68 -15.55
C THR A 160 -4.23 -8.04 -16.67
N HIS A 161 -4.20 -8.68 -17.85
CA HIS A 161 -3.47 -8.16 -19.01
C HIS A 161 -1.99 -7.83 -18.71
N GLN A 162 -1.31 -8.69 -17.94
CA GLN A 162 0.06 -8.47 -17.46
C GLN A 162 0.25 -7.21 -16.61
N ILE A 163 -0.84 -6.57 -16.17
CA ILE A 163 -0.80 -5.49 -15.19
C ILE A 163 -1.21 -6.06 -13.84
N ARG A 164 -0.30 -5.94 -12.87
CA ARG A 164 -0.53 -6.32 -11.48
C ARG A 164 -0.99 -5.10 -10.69
N VAL A 165 -2.03 -5.30 -9.89
CA VAL A 165 -2.51 -4.29 -8.93
C VAL A 165 -2.43 -4.89 -7.54
N THR A 166 -1.69 -4.22 -6.65
CA THR A 166 -1.57 -4.56 -5.23
C THR A 166 -2.20 -3.44 -4.41
N VAL A 167 -3.06 -3.79 -3.46
CA VAL A 167 -3.80 -2.84 -2.62
C VAL A 167 -3.59 -3.16 -1.15
N ILE A 168 -3.29 -2.13 -0.35
CA ILE A 168 -3.19 -2.23 1.11
C ILE A 168 -4.05 -1.12 1.74
N PRO A 169 -5.16 -1.45 2.43
CA PRO A 169 -5.93 -0.49 3.20
C PRO A 169 -5.33 -0.32 4.60
N PHE A 170 -5.42 0.90 5.12
CA PHE A 170 -4.95 1.30 6.44
C PHE A 170 -6.05 2.12 7.08
N TYR A 171 -6.64 1.60 8.16
CA TYR A 171 -7.56 2.41 8.95
C TYR A 171 -6.77 3.51 9.65
N ILE A 172 -7.24 4.75 9.53
CA ILE A 172 -6.55 5.90 10.11
C ILE A 172 -7.26 6.44 11.34
N GLY A 173 -8.57 6.18 11.49
CA GLY A 173 -9.38 6.66 12.62
C GLY A 173 -10.79 7.09 12.21
N SER A 174 -11.54 7.62 13.17
CA SER A 174 -12.88 8.16 12.94
C SER A 174 -13.05 9.57 13.50
N ARG A 175 -14.00 10.32 12.95
CA ARG A 175 -14.38 11.65 13.40
C ARG A 175 -15.90 11.79 13.41
N SER A 176 -16.43 12.31 14.50
CA SER A 176 -17.83 12.77 14.53
C SER A 176 -17.95 14.15 13.86
N ALA A 177 -18.89 14.27 12.94
CA ALA A 177 -19.30 15.52 12.30
C ALA A 177 -20.83 15.52 12.21
N GLN A 178 -21.49 16.53 12.79
CA GLN A 178 -22.95 16.71 12.71
C GLN A 178 -23.73 15.44 13.11
N ASP A 179 -23.39 14.85 14.26
CA ASP A 179 -23.98 13.60 14.80
C ASP A 179 -23.79 12.33 13.95
N ILE A 180 -22.97 12.40 12.90
CA ILE A 180 -22.55 11.24 12.09
C ILE A 180 -21.09 10.93 12.39
N ILE A 181 -20.78 9.66 12.64
CA ILE A 181 -19.40 9.18 12.77
C ILE A 181 -18.91 8.77 11.39
N LEU A 182 -17.87 9.46 10.89
CA LEU A 182 -17.17 9.11 9.67
C LEU A 182 -15.88 8.38 10.03
N HIS A 183 -15.76 7.16 9.52
CA HIS A 183 -14.56 6.32 9.58
C HIS A 183 -13.72 6.56 8.34
N TRP A 184 -12.40 6.64 8.47
CA TRP A 184 -11.50 6.91 7.36
C TRP A 184 -10.48 5.81 7.21
N TRP A 185 -10.16 5.53 5.94
CA TRP A 185 -9.07 4.68 5.54
C TRP A 185 -8.20 5.41 4.53
N ARG A 186 -6.90 5.19 4.63
CA ARG A 186 -5.96 5.41 3.53
C ARG A 186 -5.73 4.08 2.84
N TYR A 187 -5.60 4.06 1.52
CA TYR A 187 -5.16 2.89 0.80
C TYR A 187 -3.91 3.21 -0.01
N SER A 188 -2.95 2.29 -0.04
CA SER A 188 -1.82 2.30 -0.96
C SER A 188 -2.12 1.37 -2.12
N ILE A 189 -1.94 1.86 -3.35
CA ILE A 189 -2.11 1.08 -4.57
C ILE A 189 -0.83 1.12 -5.37
N ARG A 190 -0.29 -0.06 -5.66
CA ARG A 190 0.84 -0.27 -6.57
C ARG A 190 0.34 -0.92 -7.85
N ILE A 191 0.73 -0.34 -8.97
CA ILE A 191 0.38 -0.79 -10.32
C ILE A 191 1.69 -1.12 -11.04
N GLU A 192 1.82 -2.35 -11.51
CA GLU A 192 3.05 -2.85 -12.13
C GLU A 192 2.74 -3.42 -13.51
N ASN A 193 3.49 -2.99 -14.53
CA ASN A 193 3.49 -3.61 -15.83
C ASN A 193 4.54 -4.73 -15.85
N LEU A 194 4.06 -5.97 -15.99
CA LEU A 194 4.88 -7.18 -16.05
C LEU A 194 5.34 -7.49 -17.48
N ASN A 195 4.85 -6.76 -18.49
CA ASN A 195 5.28 -6.87 -19.88
C ASN A 195 6.03 -5.60 -20.31
N PRO A 196 7.38 -5.59 -20.27
CA PRO A 196 8.16 -4.40 -20.62
C PRO A 196 8.01 -3.97 -22.09
N ASP A 197 7.58 -4.87 -22.97
CA ASP A 197 7.44 -4.62 -24.41
C ASP A 197 6.08 -4.02 -24.80
N GLU A 198 5.10 -4.01 -23.88
CA GLU A 198 3.79 -3.41 -24.10
C GLU A 198 3.52 -2.28 -23.08
N PRO A 199 3.96 -1.05 -23.34
CA PRO A 199 3.64 0.08 -22.49
C PRO A 199 2.14 0.38 -22.44
N VAL A 200 1.67 0.83 -21.27
CA VAL A 200 0.28 1.23 -21.05
C VAL A 200 0.20 2.54 -20.27
N THR A 201 -0.82 3.35 -20.53
CA THR A 201 -1.08 4.60 -19.81
C THR A 201 -2.41 4.51 -19.08
N LEU A 202 -2.42 4.80 -17.78
CA LEU A 202 -3.65 4.86 -16.99
C LEU A 202 -4.44 6.12 -17.36
N ARG A 203 -5.68 5.93 -17.84
CA ARG A 203 -6.55 7.03 -18.28
C ARG A 203 -7.69 7.32 -17.33
N GLU A 204 -8.35 6.29 -16.81
CA GLU A 204 -9.53 6.45 -15.96
C GLU A 204 -9.51 5.45 -14.82
N ARG A 205 -10.14 5.83 -13.71
CA ARG A 205 -10.45 4.95 -12.58
C ARG A 205 -11.96 4.83 -12.43
N HIS A 206 -12.43 3.65 -12.05
CA HIS A 206 -13.81 3.37 -11.72
C HIS A 206 -13.86 2.55 -10.44
N TRP A 207 -14.32 3.17 -9.36
CA TRP A 207 -14.46 2.57 -8.04
C TRP A 207 -15.90 2.23 -7.74
N ARG A 208 -16.09 1.11 -7.04
CA ARG A 208 -17.33 0.71 -6.40
C ARG A 208 -17.03 0.52 -4.92
N ILE A 209 -17.79 1.21 -4.08
CA ILE A 209 -17.59 1.28 -2.64
C ILE A 209 -18.89 0.84 -2.00
N PHE A 210 -18.87 -0.32 -1.36
CA PHE A 210 -20.03 -0.85 -0.66
C PHE A 210 -19.82 -0.73 0.84
N SER A 211 -20.69 0.02 1.50
CA SER A 211 -20.73 0.17 2.96
C SER A 211 -21.61 -0.91 3.58
N LEU A 212 -21.27 -1.36 4.80
CA LEU A 212 -22.12 -2.29 5.56
C LEU A 212 -23.52 -1.70 5.87
N SER A 213 -23.71 -0.38 5.77
CA SER A 213 -25.04 0.25 5.82
C SER A 213 -25.94 -0.10 4.63
N GLY A 214 -25.44 -0.85 3.63
CA GLY A 214 -26.15 -1.19 2.40
C GLY A 214 -26.01 -0.15 1.28
N THR A 215 -25.20 0.89 1.49
CA THR A 215 -24.97 1.95 0.49
C THR A 215 -23.90 1.52 -0.51
N LEU A 216 -24.21 1.61 -1.82
CA LEU A 216 -23.25 1.41 -2.91
C LEU A 216 -22.96 2.75 -3.58
N GLU A 217 -21.73 3.22 -3.45
CA GLU A 217 -21.23 4.41 -4.13
C GLU A 217 -20.37 4.01 -5.33
N THR A 218 -20.41 4.82 -6.38
CA THR A 218 -19.58 4.64 -7.58
C THR A 218 -18.85 5.93 -7.90
N VAL A 219 -17.54 5.85 -8.06
CA VAL A 219 -16.69 7.01 -8.39
C VAL A 219 -15.99 6.73 -9.71
N ARG A 220 -16.18 7.62 -10.69
CA ARG A 220 -15.44 7.60 -11.95
C ARG A 220 -14.64 8.88 -12.10
N GLY A 221 -13.44 8.78 -12.62
CA GLY A 221 -12.61 9.96 -12.84
C GLY A 221 -11.40 9.70 -13.71
N LYS A 222 -10.88 10.78 -14.29
CA LYS A 222 -9.65 10.76 -15.06
C LYS A 222 -8.43 10.54 -14.16
N GLY A 223 -7.53 9.68 -14.59
CA GLY A 223 -6.28 9.37 -13.92
C GLY A 223 -6.46 8.81 -12.50
N VAL A 224 -5.37 8.87 -11.74
CA VAL A 224 -5.31 8.64 -10.29
C VAL A 224 -4.55 9.79 -9.66
N VAL A 225 -5.07 10.38 -8.58
CA VAL A 225 -4.41 11.48 -7.85
C VAL A 225 -3.90 12.64 -8.73
N GLY A 226 -4.66 12.96 -9.79
CA GLY A 226 -4.30 14.01 -10.75
C GLY A 226 -3.28 13.61 -11.82
N GLN A 227 -2.86 12.34 -11.85
CA GLN A 227 -1.85 11.81 -12.78
C GLN A 227 -2.42 10.73 -13.71
N GLU A 228 -1.85 10.63 -14.90
CA GLU A 228 -2.09 9.56 -15.88
C GLU A 228 -0.76 8.82 -16.11
N PRO A 229 -0.31 7.97 -15.18
CA PRO A 229 1.00 7.33 -15.27
C PRO A 229 1.10 6.41 -16.49
N ARG A 230 2.20 6.54 -17.23
CA ARG A 230 2.60 5.59 -18.29
C ARG A 230 3.56 4.56 -17.72
N LEU A 231 3.15 3.30 -17.71
CA LEU A 231 3.94 2.15 -17.30
C LEU A 231 4.69 1.60 -18.50
N SER A 232 6.00 1.69 -18.47
CA SER A 232 6.92 1.36 -19.58
C SER A 232 8.11 0.57 -19.07
N LYS A 233 9.01 0.14 -19.95
CA LYS A 233 10.23 -0.56 -19.54
C LYS A 233 11.09 0.25 -18.57
N GLU A 234 11.21 1.55 -18.80
CA GLU A 234 11.99 2.47 -17.96
C GLU A 234 11.28 2.76 -16.63
N TYR A 235 9.94 2.74 -16.64
CA TYR A 235 9.11 3.02 -15.48
C TYR A 235 7.99 1.97 -15.36
N PRO A 236 8.32 0.74 -14.93
CA PRO A 236 7.36 -0.37 -14.97
C PRO A 236 6.34 -0.31 -13.83
N VAL A 237 6.58 0.52 -12.80
CA VAL A 237 5.77 0.56 -11.59
C VAL A 237 5.38 1.98 -11.24
N PHE A 238 4.14 2.15 -10.81
CA PHE A 238 3.61 3.37 -10.20
C PHE A 238 2.90 3.04 -8.89
N GLN A 239 3.16 3.81 -7.84
CA GLN A 239 2.51 3.66 -6.54
C GLN A 239 1.92 5.00 -6.11
N TYR A 240 0.73 4.94 -5.51
CA TYR A 240 0.05 6.11 -4.99
C TYR A 240 -0.77 5.78 -3.73
N SER A 241 -1.09 6.81 -2.95
CA SER A 241 -1.97 6.69 -1.79
C SER A 241 -3.15 7.64 -1.96
N SER A 242 -4.31 7.23 -1.46
CA SER A 242 -5.50 8.10 -1.39
C SER A 242 -6.38 7.65 -0.22
N HIS A 243 -7.44 8.40 0.05
CA HIS A 243 -8.31 8.17 1.19
C HIS A 243 -9.73 7.86 0.75
N VAL A 244 -10.47 7.23 1.66
CA VAL A 244 -11.92 7.00 1.58
C VAL A 244 -12.51 7.16 2.97
N SER A 245 -13.73 7.66 3.05
CA SER A 245 -14.49 7.74 4.29
C SER A 245 -15.83 7.03 4.16
N LEU A 246 -16.24 6.31 5.20
CA LEU A 246 -17.56 5.68 5.30
C LEU A 246 -18.27 6.14 6.57
N SER A 247 -19.59 6.22 6.52
CA SER A 247 -20.46 6.36 7.72
C SER A 247 -20.75 5.00 8.39
N ALA A 248 -19.94 3.98 8.11
CA ALA A 248 -20.04 2.64 8.65
C ALA A 248 -18.66 2.14 9.12
N THR A 249 -18.66 1.20 10.06
CA THR A 249 -17.44 0.60 10.63
C THR A 249 -16.73 -0.36 9.69
N SER A 250 -17.41 -0.78 8.62
CA SER A 250 -16.82 -1.61 7.59
C SER A 250 -17.43 -1.40 6.21
N GLY A 251 -16.69 -1.86 5.20
CA GLY A 251 -17.12 -1.88 3.82
C GLY A 251 -16.17 -2.67 2.93
N HIS A 252 -16.49 -2.70 1.65
CA HIS A 252 -15.68 -3.34 0.62
C HIS A 252 -15.49 -2.37 -0.55
N MET A 253 -14.27 -2.34 -1.08
CA MET A 253 -13.95 -1.55 -2.26
C MET A 253 -13.36 -2.43 -3.35
N TRP A 254 -13.77 -2.16 -4.59
CA TRP A 254 -13.21 -2.78 -5.78
C TRP A 254 -13.41 -1.86 -6.97
N GLY A 255 -12.79 -2.19 -8.11
CA GLY A 255 -12.90 -1.31 -9.26
C GLY A 255 -12.15 -1.78 -10.48
N THR A 256 -12.02 -0.87 -11.43
CA THR A 256 -11.21 -1.05 -12.63
C THR A 256 -10.43 0.22 -12.96
N PHE A 257 -9.24 0.05 -13.52
CA PHE A 257 -8.54 1.07 -14.27
C PHE A 257 -8.77 0.85 -15.76
N LYS A 258 -9.05 1.92 -16.48
CA LYS A 258 -9.01 1.92 -17.94
C LYS A 258 -7.61 2.36 -18.36
N MET A 259 -6.90 1.45 -19.00
CA MET A 259 -5.55 1.66 -19.52
C MET A 259 -5.61 1.76 -21.04
N GLU A 260 -4.77 2.61 -21.62
CA GLU A 260 -4.58 2.77 -23.06
C GLU A 260 -3.21 2.24 -23.45
N LYS A 261 -3.16 1.39 -24.49
CA LYS A 261 -1.92 0.93 -25.13
C LYS A 261 -1.40 1.97 -26.13
N ASP A 262 -0.13 1.87 -26.51
CA ASP A 262 0.45 2.77 -27.52
C ASP A 262 -0.22 2.65 -28.91
N ASP A 263 -0.91 1.54 -29.20
CA ASP A 263 -1.72 1.34 -30.42
C ASP A 263 -3.13 1.98 -30.35
N GLY A 264 -3.44 2.68 -29.26
CA GLY A 264 -4.72 3.35 -29.01
C GLY A 264 -5.83 2.42 -28.50
N LYS A 265 -5.58 1.12 -28.33
CA LYS A 265 -6.58 0.20 -27.76
C LYS A 265 -6.67 0.39 -26.25
N PHE A 266 -7.89 0.22 -25.73
CA PHE A 266 -8.15 0.23 -24.31
C PHE A 266 -8.24 -1.18 -23.74
N LEU A 267 -7.78 -1.33 -22.50
CA LEU A 267 -7.98 -2.52 -21.68
C LEU A 267 -8.44 -2.13 -20.28
N GLU A 268 -9.20 -3.02 -19.66
CA GLU A 268 -9.66 -2.85 -18.27
C GLU A 268 -8.79 -3.70 -17.33
N VAL A 269 -8.06 -3.04 -16.44
CA VAL A 269 -7.30 -3.68 -15.37
C VAL A 269 -8.16 -3.73 -14.13
N ARG A 270 -8.32 -4.91 -13.52
CA ARG A 270 -9.12 -5.06 -12.31
C ARG A 270 -8.33 -4.58 -11.09
N ILE A 271 -9.04 -3.91 -10.19
CA ILE A 271 -8.59 -3.66 -8.83
C ILE A 271 -9.24 -4.74 -7.96
N PRO A 272 -8.46 -5.61 -7.29
CA PRO A 272 -9.03 -6.66 -6.45
C PRO A 272 -9.94 -6.06 -5.38
N ALA A 273 -10.97 -6.81 -4.99
CA ALA A 273 -11.79 -6.39 -3.86
C ALA A 273 -10.99 -6.51 -2.56
N PHE A 274 -11.03 -5.46 -1.74
CA PHE A 274 -10.39 -5.41 -0.43
C PHE A 274 -11.37 -4.88 0.62
N ASN A 275 -11.15 -5.29 1.87
CA ASN A 275 -11.99 -4.92 3.00
C ASN A 275 -11.51 -3.63 3.62
N LEU A 276 -12.48 -2.84 4.11
CA LEU A 276 -12.27 -1.70 4.97
C LEU A 276 -12.82 -2.10 6.33
N GLU A 277 -11.95 -2.25 7.33
CA GLU A 277 -12.34 -2.65 8.67
C GLU A 277 -11.82 -1.64 9.69
N CYS A 278 -12.64 -1.32 10.70
CA CYS A 278 -12.18 -0.68 11.93
C CYS A 278 -12.41 -1.64 13.11
N LYS A 279 -11.37 -1.90 13.90
CA LYS A 279 -11.50 -2.59 15.21
C LYS A 279 -11.96 -1.60 16.28
#